data_AF-A0A8T0AVZ2-F1
#
_entry.id   AF-A0A8T0AVZ2-F1
#
_cell.length_a   1.000
_cell.length_b   1.000
_cell.length_c   1.000
_cell.angle_alpha   90.00
_cell.angle_beta   90.00
_cell.angle_gamma   90.00
#
_symmetry.space_group_name_H-M   'P 1'
#
loop_
_entity.id
_entity.type
_entity.pdbx_description
1 polymer ?
#
loop_
_entity_poly.entity_id
_entity_poly.type
_entity_poly.pdbx_seq_one_letter_code
_entity_poly.pdbx_strand_id
1 'polypeptide(L)'
;MQHDFVMLTTTNGYNPNSCLLRYTQIAREEQKQSVQQTPFAAVNHLIVSDNHLIQEVLQPRIVVVGAGAAGLGAAIKLNHLGFKNIIIVEACQQVGGRIAKANIGNAWVDTGAQYVHGASEKNPVYCLLKKSGLLSQVPEDGKILFYRCNGHKVDEDFSKYVYEAGEKIIRYYGNIGKSIGEHFAEKAQELIDMHQADEKMLVQSILSLVGKQFLLDIGASDLHNVSLASWQYYINMGEDLNVEGLMFQLVENLMEDFPKSVCS
;
A
#
# COMPACT_ATOMS: atom_id res chain seq x y z
N MET A 1 -18.47 26.84 2.72
CA MET A 1 -17.01 27.00 2.52
C MET A 1 -16.34 25.77 3.09
N GLN A 2 -15.76 24.92 2.25
CA GLN A 2 -14.93 23.79 2.69
C GLN A 2 -13.57 24.37 3.10
N HIS A 3 -13.25 24.30 4.39
CA HIS A 3 -11.92 24.63 4.88
C HIS A 3 -11.15 23.31 4.99
N ASP A 4 -10.16 23.12 4.12
CA ASP A 4 -9.26 21.98 4.17
C ASP A 4 -8.26 22.15 5.33
N PHE A 5 -8.08 21.08 6.10
CA PHE A 5 -7.12 21.00 7.21
C PHE A 5 -5.96 20.11 6.79
N VAL A 6 -4.76 20.45 7.24
CA VAL A 6 -3.53 19.71 6.95
C VAL A 6 -3.04 19.08 8.25
N MET A 7 -2.91 17.76 8.26
CA MET A 7 -2.17 17.05 9.30
C MET A 7 -0.70 17.07 8.91
N LEU A 8 0.15 17.53 9.83
CA LEU A 8 1.60 17.54 9.65
C LEU A 8 2.23 16.59 10.66
N THR A 9 2.96 15.60 10.16
CA THR A 9 3.93 14.84 10.97
C THR A 9 5.26 15.57 10.87
N THR A 10 5.81 16.00 12.00
CA THR A 10 7.13 16.63 12.02
C THR A 10 8.17 15.59 12.40
N THR A 11 9.18 15.38 11.56
CA THR A 11 10.48 14.88 12.03
C THR A 11 11.25 16.07 12.61
N ASN A 12 12.10 15.86 13.62
CA ASN A 12 12.90 16.93 14.20
C ASN A 12 13.79 17.58 13.12
N GLY A 13 13.49 18.82 12.70
CA GLY A 13 14.46 19.68 12.00
C GLY A 13 14.06 20.42 10.72
N TYR A 14 12.78 20.70 10.40
CA TYR A 14 12.43 21.38 9.13
C TYR A 14 11.62 22.68 9.25
N ASN A 15 11.97 23.67 8.41
CA ASN A 15 11.48 25.05 8.36
C ASN A 15 10.36 25.21 7.28
N PRO A 16 9.18 25.76 7.61
CA PRO A 16 7.95 25.59 6.80
C PRO A 16 7.77 26.51 5.58
N ASN A 17 8.80 27.20 5.07
CA ASN A 17 8.64 28.19 4.00
C ASN A 17 9.04 27.69 2.61
N SER A 18 8.32 26.71 2.03
CA SER A 18 8.33 26.57 0.56
C SER A 18 7.22 25.68 0.00
N CYS A 19 6.51 26.25 -0.99
CA CYS A 19 5.85 25.58 -2.13
C CYS A 19 4.42 25.04 -1.97
N LEU A 20 3.47 25.95 -2.21
CA LEU A 20 2.25 25.69 -2.98
C LEU A 20 2.61 25.45 -4.45
N LEU A 21 1.96 24.48 -5.13
CA LEU A 21 1.49 24.60 -6.52
C LEU A 21 0.62 23.39 -6.95
N ARG A 22 -0.49 23.70 -7.62
CA ARG A 22 -1.45 22.80 -8.31
C ARG A 22 -0.85 22.17 -9.55
N TYR A 23 -1.38 21.03 -10.03
CA TYR A 23 -1.74 20.81 -11.44
C TYR A 23 -2.66 19.58 -11.67
N THR A 24 -3.52 19.69 -12.67
CA THR A 24 -4.59 18.77 -13.12
C THR A 24 -4.20 17.92 -14.35
N GLN A 25 -4.84 16.75 -14.46
CA GLN A 25 -5.10 15.81 -15.58
C GLN A 25 -4.50 16.06 -16.99
N ILE A 26 -4.02 14.97 -17.62
CA ILE A 26 -4.21 14.66 -19.06
C ILE A 26 -4.47 13.15 -19.23
N ALA A 27 -5.40 12.80 -20.12
CA ALA A 27 -5.83 11.45 -20.45
C ALA A 27 -5.48 11.04 -21.90
N ARG A 28 -5.23 9.72 -22.07
CA ARG A 28 -5.56 8.76 -23.17
C ARG A 28 -5.01 8.88 -24.61
N GLU A 29 -5.00 7.68 -25.23
CA GLU A 29 -4.92 7.25 -26.66
C GLU A 29 -3.51 6.86 -27.15
N GLU A 30 -3.20 5.74 -27.83
CA GLU A 30 -3.86 4.56 -28.48
C GLU A 30 -2.76 3.46 -28.57
N GLN A 31 -3.01 2.14 -28.70
CA GLN A 31 -3.32 1.44 -29.96
C GLN A 31 -3.65 -0.04 -29.73
N LYS A 32 -4.61 -0.54 -30.53
CA LYS A 32 -4.95 -1.95 -30.74
C LYS A 32 -4.00 -2.57 -31.77
N GLN A 33 -3.56 -3.81 -31.55
CA GLN A 33 -3.34 -4.76 -32.65
C GLN A 33 -3.59 -6.22 -32.21
N SER A 34 -4.17 -6.97 -33.14
CA SER A 34 -4.78 -8.29 -33.04
C SER A 34 -3.77 -9.43 -32.93
N VAL A 35 -4.00 -10.38 -32.00
CA VAL A 35 -3.27 -11.65 -31.93
C VAL A 35 -4.18 -12.77 -32.44
N GLN A 36 -3.74 -13.43 -33.53
CA GLN A 36 -4.34 -14.67 -34.03
C GLN A 36 -4.12 -15.82 -33.05
N GLN A 37 -5.19 -16.51 -32.66
CA GLN A 37 -5.14 -17.74 -31.87
C GLN A 37 -4.79 -18.93 -32.78
N THR A 38 -3.77 -19.70 -32.40
CA THR A 38 -3.58 -21.07 -32.90
C THR A 38 -3.99 -22.07 -31.81
N PRO A 39 -4.59 -23.22 -32.16
CA PRO A 39 -5.22 -24.09 -31.18
C PRO A 39 -4.18 -24.90 -30.38
N PHE A 40 -4.41 -24.99 -29.07
CA PHE A 40 -3.67 -25.85 -28.16
C PHE A 40 -4.00 -27.32 -28.48
N ALA A 41 -3.05 -28.05 -29.09
CA ALA A 41 -3.15 -29.50 -29.22
C ALA A 41 -2.90 -30.14 -27.84
N ALA A 42 -3.89 -30.87 -27.34
CA ALA A 42 -3.74 -31.75 -26.19
C ALA A 42 -2.75 -32.87 -26.53
N VAL A 43 -1.77 -33.10 -25.65
CA VAL A 43 -0.87 -34.25 -25.76
C VAL A 43 -0.94 -35.04 -24.46
N ASN A 44 -1.81 -36.05 -24.46
CA ASN A 44 -1.70 -37.20 -23.58
C ASN A 44 -0.62 -38.12 -24.15
N HIS A 45 0.42 -38.43 -23.38
CA HIS A 45 1.24 -39.61 -23.66
C HIS A 45 1.36 -40.46 -22.39
N LEU A 46 0.57 -41.54 -22.34
CA LEU A 46 0.90 -42.75 -21.61
C LEU A 46 1.87 -43.55 -22.47
N ILE A 47 3.03 -43.90 -21.93
CA ILE A 47 3.88 -44.96 -22.46
C ILE A 47 4.28 -45.85 -21.29
N VAL A 48 3.84 -47.10 -21.33
CA VAL A 48 4.38 -48.20 -20.53
C VAL A 48 5.29 -49.00 -21.46
N SER A 49 6.55 -49.17 -21.08
CA SER A 49 7.43 -50.23 -21.57
C SER A 49 8.64 -50.38 -20.66
N ASP A 50 9.04 -51.62 -20.43
CA ASP A 50 9.90 -52.12 -19.35
C ASP A 50 11.32 -51.52 -19.26
N ASN A 51 11.77 -51.35 -18.02
CA ASN A 51 13.18 -51.36 -17.56
C ASN A 51 14.16 -50.25 -18.01
N HIS A 52 13.86 -48.97 -17.73
CA HIS A 52 14.80 -48.00 -17.13
C HIS A 52 14.05 -46.68 -16.86
N LEU A 53 13.73 -46.37 -15.59
CA LEU A 53 13.07 -45.11 -15.25
C LEU A 53 14.10 -43.97 -15.20
N ILE A 54 14.43 -43.39 -16.36
CA ILE A 54 14.82 -41.98 -16.41
C ILE A 54 13.56 -41.23 -16.81
N GLN A 55 12.80 -40.78 -15.81
CA GLN A 55 11.84 -39.71 -16.06
C GLN A 55 12.66 -38.47 -16.43
N GLU A 56 12.73 -38.13 -17.72
CA GLU A 56 12.88 -36.72 -18.05
C GLU A 56 11.62 -36.04 -17.51
N VAL A 57 11.76 -35.49 -16.30
CA VAL A 57 10.74 -34.61 -15.73
C VAL A 57 10.70 -33.40 -16.65
N LEU A 58 9.78 -33.41 -17.62
CA LEU A 58 9.50 -32.28 -18.49
C LEU A 58 9.29 -31.05 -17.60
N GLN A 59 10.25 -30.14 -17.62
CA GLN A 59 10.16 -28.89 -16.86
C GLN A 59 9.01 -28.07 -17.44
N PRO A 60 7.93 -27.82 -16.68
CA PRO A 60 6.81 -27.05 -17.20
C PRO A 60 7.27 -25.62 -17.50
N ARG A 61 6.80 -25.08 -18.62
CA ARG A 61 6.98 -23.66 -18.95
C ARG A 61 5.97 -22.85 -18.15
N ILE A 62 6.45 -21.94 -17.31
CA ILE A 62 5.62 -21.11 -16.45
C ILE A 62 5.79 -19.66 -16.86
N VAL A 63 4.67 -18.98 -17.09
CA VAL A 63 4.63 -17.54 -17.37
C VAL A 63 3.99 -16.83 -16.19
N VAL A 64 4.71 -15.89 -15.60
CA VAL A 64 4.22 -14.98 -14.55
C VAL A 64 3.92 -13.64 -15.19
N VAL A 65 2.67 -13.17 -15.06
CA VAL A 65 2.23 -11.88 -15.61
C VAL A 65 2.26 -10.83 -14.50
N GLY A 66 3.06 -9.79 -14.70
CA GLY A 66 3.36 -8.72 -13.74
C GLY A 66 4.62 -9.03 -12.92
N ALA A 67 5.55 -8.08 -12.89
CA ALA A 67 6.78 -8.08 -12.09
C ALA A 67 6.65 -7.15 -10.85
N GLY A 68 5.46 -7.08 -10.27
CA GLY A 68 5.26 -6.51 -8.92
C GLY A 68 5.62 -7.49 -7.81
N ALA A 69 5.48 -7.09 -6.55
CA ALA A 69 5.81 -7.90 -5.37
C ALA A 69 5.22 -9.34 -5.43
N ALA A 70 3.96 -9.48 -5.84
CA ALA A 70 3.31 -10.79 -5.95
C ALA A 70 3.93 -11.68 -7.05
N GLY A 71 4.19 -11.11 -8.23
CA GLY A 71 4.77 -11.85 -9.36
C GLY A 71 6.23 -12.24 -9.11
N LEU A 72 7.03 -11.31 -8.60
CA LEU A 72 8.41 -11.58 -8.19
C LEU A 72 8.46 -12.66 -7.09
N GLY A 73 7.62 -12.53 -6.05
CA GLY A 73 7.52 -13.52 -4.98
C GLY A 73 7.12 -14.91 -5.48
N ALA A 74 6.17 -14.99 -6.40
CA ALA A 74 5.78 -16.26 -7.04
C ALA A 74 6.93 -16.87 -7.83
N ALA A 75 7.61 -16.08 -8.66
CA ALA A 75 8.72 -16.54 -9.49
C ALA A 75 9.92 -17.02 -8.64
N ILE A 76 10.28 -16.30 -7.58
CA ILE A 76 11.31 -16.72 -6.60
C ILE A 76 10.91 -18.04 -5.96
N LYS A 77 9.66 -18.16 -5.49
CA LYS A 77 9.19 -19.38 -4.83
C LYS A 77 9.21 -20.58 -5.77
N LEU A 78 8.76 -20.42 -7.02
CA LEU A 78 8.81 -21.46 -8.04
C LEU A 78 10.25 -21.88 -8.37
N ASN A 79 11.17 -20.91 -8.49
CA ASN A 79 12.59 -21.20 -8.72
C ASN A 79 13.20 -22.02 -7.57
N HIS A 80 12.87 -21.68 -6.32
CA HIS A 80 13.29 -22.44 -5.12
C HIS A 80 12.68 -23.85 -5.06
N LEU A 81 11.49 -24.05 -5.62
CA LEU A 81 10.86 -25.38 -5.74
C LEU A 81 11.42 -26.21 -6.91
N GLY A 82 12.40 -25.70 -7.64
CA GLY A 82 13.09 -26.42 -8.71
C GLY A 82 12.53 -26.19 -10.11
N PHE A 83 11.49 -25.37 -10.27
CA PHE A 83 11.01 -24.96 -11.59
C PHE A 83 11.98 -23.95 -12.20
N LYS A 84 12.66 -24.33 -13.29
CA LYS A 84 13.69 -23.47 -13.90
C LYS A 84 13.25 -22.76 -15.18
N ASN A 85 12.14 -23.19 -15.78
CA ASN A 85 11.62 -22.62 -17.02
C ASN A 85 10.53 -21.59 -16.74
N ILE A 86 10.94 -20.46 -16.14
CA ILE A 86 10.05 -19.38 -15.70
C ILE A 86 10.34 -18.12 -16.52
N ILE A 87 9.29 -17.51 -17.06
CA ILE A 87 9.33 -16.21 -17.75
C ILE A 87 8.43 -15.24 -17.00
N ILE A 88 8.92 -14.03 -16.73
CA ILE A 88 8.12 -12.94 -16.16
C ILE A 88 7.85 -11.93 -17.27
N VAL A 89 6.58 -11.54 -17.45
CA VAL A 89 6.14 -10.53 -18.42
C VAL A 89 5.58 -9.35 -17.66
N GLU A 90 6.22 -8.19 -17.78
CA GLU A 90 5.78 -6.92 -17.19
C GLU A 90 5.28 -5.98 -18.29
N ALA A 91 4.20 -5.26 -18.02
CA ALA A 91 3.61 -4.30 -18.94
C ALA A 91 4.37 -2.96 -18.93
N CYS A 92 4.92 -2.58 -17.78
CA CYS A 92 5.70 -1.37 -17.58
C CYS A 92 7.18 -1.54 -17.97
N GLN A 93 7.87 -0.41 -18.20
CA GLN A 93 9.32 -0.41 -18.42
C GLN A 93 10.14 -0.70 -17.16
N GLN A 94 9.50 -0.66 -15.99
CA GLN A 94 10.14 -0.86 -14.69
C GLN A 94 9.37 -1.92 -13.91
N VAL A 95 10.12 -2.78 -13.22
CA VAL A 95 9.60 -3.77 -12.27
C VAL A 95 9.22 -3.10 -10.94
N GLY A 96 8.47 -3.81 -10.09
CA GLY A 96 8.05 -3.34 -8.76
C GLY A 96 6.56 -3.01 -8.66
N GLY A 97 5.93 -2.63 -9.78
CA GLY A 97 4.50 -2.34 -9.83
C GLY A 97 4.10 -1.18 -8.92
N ARG A 98 3.38 -1.47 -7.83
CA ARG A 98 2.97 -0.46 -6.83
C ARG A 98 4.05 -0.12 -5.80
N ILE A 99 5.18 -0.83 -5.83
CA ILE A 99 6.41 -0.38 -5.16
C ILE A 99 7.18 0.40 -6.22
N ALA A 100 7.00 1.72 -6.24
CA ALA A 100 7.51 2.60 -7.28
C ALA A 100 8.22 3.80 -6.67
N LYS A 101 9.13 4.40 -7.44
CA LYS A 101 9.93 5.54 -7.02
C LYS A 101 9.94 6.66 -8.05
N ALA A 102 10.13 7.88 -7.58
CA ALA A 102 10.45 9.03 -8.41
C ALA A 102 11.70 9.74 -7.89
N ASN A 103 12.39 10.42 -8.80
CA ASN A 103 13.51 11.28 -8.45
C ASN A 103 12.99 12.70 -8.22
N ILE A 104 13.30 13.27 -7.06
CA ILE A 104 13.03 14.67 -6.71
C ILE A 104 14.34 15.32 -6.28
N GLY A 105 14.86 16.20 -7.13
CA GLY A 105 16.14 16.88 -6.90
C GLY A 105 17.30 15.88 -6.87
N ASN A 106 17.90 15.69 -5.69
CA ASN A 106 19.02 14.77 -5.48
C ASN A 106 18.60 13.51 -4.70
N ALA A 107 17.30 13.29 -4.50
CA ALA A 107 16.79 12.19 -3.70
C ALA A 107 15.80 11.33 -4.50
N TRP A 108 15.74 10.05 -4.15
CA TRP A 108 14.66 9.16 -4.56
C TRP A 108 13.61 9.13 -3.48
N VAL A 109 12.34 9.13 -3.88
CA VAL A 109 11.19 9.01 -2.98
C VAL A 109 10.31 7.86 -3.41
N ASP A 110 9.72 7.15 -2.45
CA ASP A 110 8.65 6.20 -2.72
C ASP A 110 7.42 6.97 -3.21
N THR A 111 6.89 6.60 -4.37
CA THR A 111 5.62 7.13 -4.91
C THR A 111 4.48 6.14 -4.79
N GLY A 112 4.73 5.03 -4.10
CA GLY A 112 3.79 3.93 -3.89
C GLY A 112 3.89 3.40 -2.46
N ALA A 113 4.02 2.08 -2.31
CA ALA A 113 4.17 1.49 -0.98
C ALA A 113 5.40 2.02 -0.25
N GLN A 114 5.23 2.39 1.03
CA GLN A 114 6.30 2.89 1.91
C GLN A 114 6.19 2.32 3.33
N TYR A 115 5.00 1.90 3.77
CA TYR A 115 4.76 1.38 5.11
C TYR A 115 4.73 -0.15 5.14
N VAL A 116 5.18 -0.70 6.26
CA VAL A 116 5.01 -2.11 6.64
C VAL A 116 4.02 -2.16 7.78
N HIS A 117 2.81 -2.62 7.51
CA HIS A 117 1.82 -2.86 8.55
C HIS A 117 2.08 -4.23 9.19
N GLY A 118 2.38 -4.27 10.48
CA GLY A 118 2.80 -5.49 11.17
C GLY A 118 4.29 -5.80 11.03
N ALA A 119 5.13 -4.96 11.62
CA ALA A 119 6.58 -5.07 11.71
C ALA A 119 7.00 -6.22 12.66
N SER A 120 6.74 -7.46 12.26
CA SER A 120 7.13 -8.66 13.00
C SER A 120 7.68 -9.75 12.10
N GLU A 121 8.33 -10.74 12.73
CA GLU A 121 8.88 -11.92 12.06
C GLU A 121 7.82 -12.78 11.34
N LYS A 122 6.52 -12.52 11.56
CA LYS A 122 5.42 -13.17 10.83
C LYS A 122 5.18 -12.51 9.46
N ASN A 123 5.59 -11.26 9.29
CA ASN A 123 5.41 -10.52 8.05
C ASN A 123 6.63 -10.73 7.14
N PRO A 124 6.48 -11.41 5.99
CA PRO A 124 7.60 -11.71 5.11
C PRO A 124 8.27 -10.43 4.55
N VAL A 125 7.53 -9.34 4.37
CA VAL A 125 8.08 -8.05 3.91
C VAL A 125 9.02 -7.47 4.97
N TYR A 126 8.61 -7.50 6.24
CA TYR A 126 9.45 -7.07 7.36
C TYR A 126 10.75 -7.89 7.42
N CYS A 127 10.66 -9.22 7.31
CA CYS A 127 11.84 -10.10 7.33
C CYS A 127 12.80 -9.81 6.16
N LEU A 128 12.27 -9.53 4.97
CA LEU A 128 13.08 -9.16 3.80
C LEU A 128 13.81 -7.83 4.03
N LEU A 129 13.10 -6.79 4.47
CA LEU A 129 13.70 -5.49 4.77
C LEU A 129 14.77 -5.57 5.86
N LYS A 130 14.52 -6.38 6.91
CA LYS A 130 15.48 -6.64 7.99
C LYS A 130 16.74 -7.31 7.46
N LYS A 131 16.60 -8.35 6.61
CA LYS A 131 17.73 -9.06 5.99
C LYS A 131 18.54 -8.14 5.08
N SER A 132 17.88 -7.21 4.39
CA SER A 132 18.51 -6.22 3.52
C SER A 132 19.14 -5.03 4.25
N GLY A 133 19.05 -4.95 5.59
CA GLY A 133 19.61 -3.84 6.36
C GLY A 133 18.89 -2.50 6.17
N LEU A 134 17.67 -2.51 5.63
CA LEU A 134 16.90 -1.28 5.34
C LEU A 134 16.19 -0.72 6.58
N LEU A 135 16.01 -1.55 7.62
CA LEU A 135 15.30 -1.14 8.85
C LEU A 135 16.16 -0.30 9.81
N SER A 136 17.48 -0.30 9.68
CA SER A 136 18.38 0.48 10.56
C SER A 136 18.43 1.97 10.23
N GLN A 137 17.73 2.39 9.17
CA GLN A 137 17.75 3.76 8.64
C GLN A 137 16.47 4.53 8.97
N VAL A 138 15.54 3.91 9.71
CA VAL A 138 14.22 4.47 10.01
C VAL A 138 14.31 5.35 11.27
N PRO A 139 13.98 6.65 11.21
CA PRO A 139 13.87 7.54 12.37
C PRO A 139 12.73 7.19 13.30
N GLU A 140 12.76 7.74 14.51
CA GLU A 140 11.63 7.68 15.44
C GLU A 140 10.46 8.56 14.98
N ASP A 141 9.25 8.08 15.22
CA ASP A 141 8.02 8.83 14.93
C ASP A 141 7.96 10.13 15.74
N GLY A 142 7.51 11.19 15.07
CA GLY A 142 7.27 12.49 15.67
C GLY A 142 5.95 12.59 16.43
N LYS A 143 5.67 13.79 16.95
CA LYS A 143 4.36 14.12 17.51
C LYS A 143 3.39 14.56 16.42
N ILE A 144 2.14 14.13 16.51
CA ILE A 144 1.05 14.61 15.66
C ILE A 144 0.55 15.95 16.21
N LEU A 145 0.55 16.99 15.37
CA LEU A 145 0.05 18.31 15.72
C LEU A 145 -1.05 18.72 14.74
N PHE A 146 -2.10 19.35 15.27
CA PHE A 146 -3.23 19.82 14.48
C PHE A 146 -3.15 21.33 14.28
N TYR A 147 -3.26 21.75 13.02
CA TYR A 147 -3.26 23.16 12.64
C TYR A 147 -4.53 23.50 11.86
N ARG A 148 -5.08 24.69 12.13
CA ARG A 148 -6.12 25.29 11.32
C ARG A 148 -5.53 25.81 10.01
N CYS A 149 -6.38 26.02 8.99
CA CYS A 149 -5.95 26.53 7.69
C CYS A 149 -5.31 27.94 7.73
N ASN A 150 -5.50 28.68 8.83
CA ASN A 150 -4.84 29.96 9.08
C ASN A 150 -3.50 29.84 9.83
N GLY A 151 -2.99 28.62 10.02
CA GLY A 151 -1.73 28.34 10.71
C GLY A 151 -1.83 28.32 12.24
N HIS A 152 -3.02 28.54 12.82
CA HIS A 152 -3.18 28.47 14.27
C HIS A 152 -3.14 27.01 14.75
N LYS A 153 -2.25 26.73 15.69
CA LYS A 153 -2.18 25.44 16.37
C LYS A 153 -3.46 25.21 17.20
N VAL A 154 -4.02 24.02 17.09
CA VAL A 154 -5.14 23.57 17.92
C VAL A 154 -4.58 23.06 19.24
N ASP A 155 -5.33 23.26 20.33
CA ASP A 155 -4.98 22.69 21.63
C ASP A 155 -4.74 21.18 21.53
N GLU A 156 -3.63 20.71 22.13
CA GLU A 156 -3.17 19.33 21.98
C GLU A 156 -4.11 18.35 22.68
N ASP A 157 -4.55 18.66 23.89
CA ASP A 157 -5.42 17.79 24.67
C ASP A 157 -6.81 17.69 24.02
N PHE A 158 -7.36 18.82 23.57
CA PHE A 158 -8.62 18.87 22.85
C PHE A 158 -8.55 18.08 21.53
N SER A 159 -7.52 18.34 20.70
CA SER A 159 -7.40 17.68 19.40
C SER A 159 -7.18 16.18 19.53
N LYS A 160 -6.36 15.75 20.49
CA LYS A 160 -6.16 14.34 20.83
C LYS A 160 -7.46 13.68 21.27
N TYR A 161 -8.20 14.30 22.19
CA TYR A 161 -9.49 13.78 22.66
C TYR A 161 -10.47 13.53 21.51
N VAL A 162 -10.67 14.52 20.64
CA VAL A 162 -11.61 14.40 19.51
C VAL A 162 -11.11 13.36 18.49
N TYR A 163 -9.83 13.35 18.20
CA TYR A 163 -9.22 12.40 17.27
C TYR A 163 -9.39 10.95 17.75
N GLU A 164 -9.06 10.68 19.02
CA GLU A 164 -9.22 9.34 19.63
C GLU A 164 -10.69 8.90 19.69
N ALA A 165 -11.62 9.83 19.93
CA ALA A 165 -13.05 9.54 19.86
C ALA A 165 -13.47 9.15 18.43
N GLY A 166 -13.00 9.89 17.42
CA GLY A 166 -13.21 9.58 16.01
C GLY A 166 -12.65 8.20 15.61
N GLU A 167 -11.41 7.89 16.02
CA GLU A 167 -10.77 6.59 15.75
C GLU A 167 -11.58 5.42 16.32
N LYS A 168 -12.13 5.57 17.54
CA LYS A 168 -13.00 4.54 18.14
C LYS A 168 -14.29 4.33 17.35
N ILE A 169 -14.87 5.40 16.82
CA ILE A 169 -16.08 5.33 15.99
C ILE A 169 -15.75 4.64 14.67
N ILE A 170 -14.73 5.10 13.94
CA ILE A 170 -14.46 4.62 12.58
C ILE A 170 -13.95 3.18 12.56
N ARG A 171 -13.20 2.76 13.59
CA ARG A 171 -12.69 1.39 13.71
C ARG A 171 -13.70 0.42 14.32
N TYR A 172 -14.93 0.84 14.54
CA TYR A 172 -16.00 -0.05 14.98
C TYR A 172 -16.23 -1.18 13.96
N TYR A 173 -16.55 -2.36 14.48
CA TYR A 173 -16.84 -3.55 13.69
C TYR A 173 -18.22 -4.11 14.10
N GLY A 174 -19.11 -4.27 13.14
CA GLY A 174 -20.45 -4.80 13.39
C GLY A 174 -21.44 -4.59 12.25
N ASN A 175 -22.73 -4.80 12.56
CA ASN A 175 -23.92 -4.53 11.75
C ASN A 175 -23.84 -4.88 10.25
N ILE A 176 -24.41 -6.03 9.90
CA ILE A 176 -24.60 -6.45 8.51
C ILE A 176 -25.46 -5.42 7.77
N GLY A 177 -24.98 -4.96 6.60
CA GLY A 177 -25.75 -4.12 5.68
C GLY A 177 -25.52 -2.61 5.80
N LYS A 178 -24.67 -2.13 6.71
CA LYS A 178 -24.22 -0.73 6.73
C LYS A 178 -22.79 -0.59 6.20
N SER A 179 -22.52 0.55 5.59
CA SER A 179 -21.16 1.00 5.26
C SER A 179 -20.48 1.66 6.47
N ILE A 180 -19.15 1.77 6.43
CA ILE A 180 -18.39 2.55 7.41
C ILE A 180 -18.79 4.02 7.33
N GLY A 181 -19.03 4.54 6.13
CA GLY A 181 -19.43 5.94 5.90
C GLY A 181 -20.72 6.30 6.63
N GLU A 182 -21.75 5.46 6.50
CA GLU A 182 -23.04 5.68 7.18
C GLU A 182 -22.88 5.64 8.71
N HIS A 183 -22.15 4.65 9.23
CA HIS A 183 -21.92 4.52 10.67
C HIS A 183 -21.11 5.70 11.23
N PHE A 184 -20.02 6.06 10.55
CA PHE A 184 -19.16 7.14 10.96
C PHE A 184 -19.90 8.48 10.92
N ALA A 185 -20.70 8.75 9.88
CA ALA A 185 -21.51 9.96 9.79
C ALA A 185 -22.53 10.07 10.94
N GLU A 186 -23.27 8.99 11.23
CA GLU A 186 -24.25 8.92 12.32
C GLU A 186 -23.61 9.25 13.67
N LYS A 187 -22.49 8.59 13.99
CA LYS A 187 -21.81 8.73 15.28
C LYS A 187 -20.94 9.99 15.40
N ALA A 188 -20.36 10.46 14.30
CA ALA A 188 -19.68 11.74 14.26
C ALA A 188 -20.65 12.89 14.55
N GLN A 189 -21.88 12.83 14.02
CA GLN A 189 -22.90 13.84 14.27
C GLN A 189 -23.29 13.89 15.76
N GLU A 190 -23.46 12.74 16.41
CA GLU A 190 -23.67 12.66 17.87
C GLU A 190 -22.53 13.35 18.65
N LEU A 191 -21.27 13.09 18.27
CA LEU A 191 -20.12 13.72 18.91
C LEU A 191 -20.08 15.24 18.69
N ILE A 192 -20.38 15.71 17.48
CA ILE A 192 -20.46 17.15 17.17
C ILE A 192 -21.54 17.82 18.02
N ASP A 193 -22.70 17.18 18.20
CA ASP A 193 -23.82 17.77 18.91
C ASP A 193 -23.64 17.88 20.42
N MET A 194 -22.73 17.09 21.00
CA MET A 194 -22.34 17.19 22.42
C MET A 194 -21.42 18.39 22.72
N HIS A 195 -20.84 19.04 21.71
CA HIS A 195 -19.87 20.13 21.89
C HIS A 195 -20.50 21.53 21.76
N GLN A 196 -19.81 22.54 22.29
CA GLN A 196 -20.26 23.94 22.24
C GLN A 196 -20.30 24.45 20.80
N ALA A 197 -21.18 25.43 20.54
CA ALA A 197 -21.45 25.92 19.18
C ALA A 197 -20.21 26.46 18.46
N ASP A 198 -19.28 27.07 19.19
CA ASP A 198 -18.00 27.58 18.70
C ASP A 198 -16.94 26.48 18.47
N GLU A 199 -17.10 25.32 19.10
CA GLU A 199 -16.23 24.14 18.93
C GLU A 199 -16.70 23.20 17.82
N LYS A 200 -18.01 23.16 17.50
CA LYS A 200 -18.60 22.20 16.54
C LYS A 200 -17.85 22.14 15.21
N MET A 201 -17.47 23.28 14.65
CA MET A 201 -16.75 23.35 13.39
C MET A 201 -15.35 22.71 13.50
N LEU A 202 -14.66 22.92 14.62
CA LEU A 202 -13.35 22.32 14.86
C LEU A 202 -13.46 20.80 15.06
N VAL A 203 -14.45 20.34 15.82
CA VAL A 203 -14.74 18.91 16.02
C VAL A 203 -15.01 18.22 14.68
N GLN A 204 -15.90 18.79 13.86
CA GLN A 204 -16.22 18.28 12.53
C GLN A 204 -14.97 18.18 11.65
N SER A 205 -14.06 19.15 11.77
CA SER A 205 -12.83 19.19 10.98
C SER A 205 -11.84 18.09 11.37
N ILE A 206 -11.68 17.85 12.66
CA ILE A 206 -10.83 16.75 13.17
C ILE A 206 -11.43 15.39 12.77
N LEU A 207 -12.75 15.22 12.88
CA LEU A 207 -13.43 14.00 12.43
C LEU A 207 -13.31 13.77 10.93
N SER A 208 -13.32 14.84 10.12
CA SER A 208 -13.04 14.73 8.69
C SER A 208 -11.61 14.23 8.43
N LEU A 209 -10.63 14.66 9.23
CA LEU A 209 -9.25 14.16 9.15
C LEU A 209 -9.18 12.66 9.49
N VAL A 210 -9.85 12.22 10.55
CA VAL A 210 -9.96 10.79 10.91
C VAL A 210 -10.50 9.97 9.73
N GLY A 211 -11.62 10.42 9.13
CA GLY A 211 -12.20 9.75 7.98
C GLY A 211 -11.25 9.68 6.77
N LYS A 212 -10.56 10.77 6.47
CA LYS A 212 -9.57 10.84 5.37
C LYS A 212 -8.36 9.94 5.64
N GLN A 213 -7.85 9.93 6.86
CA GLN A 213 -6.72 9.08 7.24
C GLN A 213 -7.10 7.61 7.13
N PHE A 214 -8.26 7.23 7.64
CA PHE A 214 -8.71 5.86 7.55
C PHE A 214 -8.91 5.37 6.11
N LEU A 215 -9.36 6.25 5.19
CA LEU A 215 -9.40 5.94 3.75
C LEU A 215 -8.01 5.60 3.19
N LEU A 216 -6.96 6.29 3.65
CA LEU A 216 -5.58 5.98 3.27
C LEU A 216 -5.16 4.59 3.79
N ASP A 217 -5.45 4.29 5.06
CA ASP A 217 -5.10 3.01 5.69
C ASP A 217 -5.70 1.81 4.95
N ILE A 218 -6.97 1.90 4.53
CA ILE A 218 -7.66 0.78 3.87
C ILE A 218 -7.58 0.84 2.33
N GLY A 219 -6.97 1.89 1.77
CA GLY A 219 -6.85 2.08 0.32
C GLY A 219 -8.20 2.27 -0.40
N ALA A 220 -9.17 2.91 0.24
CA ALA A 220 -10.48 3.19 -0.33
C ALA A 220 -10.63 4.66 -0.75
N SER A 221 -11.51 4.93 -1.71
CA SER A 221 -11.81 6.30 -2.16
C SER A 221 -13.01 6.93 -1.46
N ASP A 222 -13.89 6.12 -0.86
CA ASP A 222 -15.11 6.55 -0.17
C ASP A 222 -15.53 5.52 0.89
N LEU A 223 -15.81 5.98 2.11
CA LEU A 223 -16.21 5.14 3.23
C LEU A 223 -17.60 4.50 3.01
N HIS A 224 -18.44 5.08 2.17
CA HIS A 224 -19.76 4.51 1.83
C HIS A 224 -19.64 3.25 0.97
N ASN A 225 -18.50 3.04 0.32
CA ASN A 225 -18.22 1.85 -0.48
C ASN A 225 -17.53 0.74 0.33
N VAL A 226 -17.35 0.94 1.63
CA VAL A 226 -16.65 0.00 2.51
C VAL A 226 -17.64 -0.58 3.50
N SER A 227 -17.75 -1.91 3.51
CA SER A 227 -18.65 -2.64 4.42
C SER A 227 -18.16 -2.57 5.87
N LEU A 228 -19.04 -2.12 6.77
CA LEU A 228 -18.75 -2.06 8.21
C LEU A 228 -18.51 -3.44 8.82
N ALA A 229 -19.20 -4.46 8.29
CA ALA A 229 -19.14 -5.82 8.79
C ALA A 229 -17.90 -6.59 8.30
N SER A 230 -17.09 -6.02 7.40
CA SER A 230 -16.22 -6.85 6.57
C SER A 230 -14.93 -6.15 6.11
N TRP A 231 -14.59 -5.01 6.69
CA TRP A 231 -13.38 -4.26 6.30
C TRP A 231 -12.10 -4.79 6.94
N GLN A 232 -12.20 -5.55 8.04
CA GLN A 232 -11.06 -6.13 8.76
C GLN A 232 -10.76 -7.59 8.38
N TYR A 233 -10.84 -7.97 7.09
CA TYR A 233 -10.43 -9.31 6.64
C TYR A 233 -8.89 -9.44 6.53
N TYR A 234 -8.15 -9.00 7.54
CA TYR A 234 -6.70 -9.17 7.61
C TYR A 234 -6.27 -9.46 9.04
N ILE A 235 -5.14 -10.17 9.16
CA ILE A 235 -4.51 -10.42 10.45
C ILE A 235 -3.54 -9.28 10.69
N ASN A 236 -3.76 -8.49 11.75
CA ASN A 236 -2.76 -7.54 12.21
C ASN A 236 -1.54 -8.34 12.73
N MET A 237 -0.35 -8.05 12.18
CA MET A 237 0.88 -8.76 12.50
C MET A 237 1.83 -7.92 13.37
N GLY A 238 1.35 -6.91 14.09
CA GLY A 238 2.13 -6.02 14.95
C GLY A 238 1.97 -4.55 14.58
N GLU A 239 2.87 -3.73 15.11
CA GLU A 239 2.90 -2.28 14.86
C GLU A 239 3.27 -1.95 13.42
N ASP A 240 2.93 -0.72 13.00
CA ASP A 240 3.29 -0.21 11.69
C ASP A 240 4.71 0.37 11.69
N LEU A 241 5.39 0.25 10.56
CA LEU A 241 6.75 0.77 10.38
C LEU A 241 6.86 1.52 9.05
N ASN A 242 7.23 2.79 9.11
CA ASN A 242 7.55 3.59 7.95
C ASN A 242 8.95 3.22 7.42
N VAL A 243 9.12 3.00 6.12
CA VAL A 243 10.42 2.64 5.51
C VAL A 243 11.09 3.86 4.82
N GLU A 244 10.56 5.07 5.04
CA GLU A 244 11.14 6.37 4.68
C GLU A 244 11.86 6.47 3.33
N GLY A 245 11.17 6.11 2.24
CA GLY A 245 11.75 6.28 0.90
C GLY A 245 12.79 5.22 0.54
N LEU A 246 12.79 4.07 1.21
CA LEU A 246 13.66 2.95 0.90
C LEU A 246 12.88 1.70 0.45
N MET A 247 11.55 1.75 0.37
CA MET A 247 10.76 0.56 0.02
C MET A 247 11.06 0.09 -1.41
N PHE A 248 11.31 1.00 -2.35
CA PHE A 248 11.71 0.64 -3.70
C PHE A 248 12.99 -0.22 -3.77
N GLN A 249 13.89 -0.12 -2.79
CA GLN A 249 15.11 -0.94 -2.76
C GLN A 249 14.81 -2.42 -2.50
N LEU A 250 13.64 -2.72 -1.91
CA LEU A 250 13.18 -4.10 -1.77
C LEU A 250 13.05 -4.81 -3.12
N VAL A 251 12.57 -4.09 -4.16
CA VAL A 251 12.42 -4.64 -5.51
C VAL A 251 13.78 -4.98 -6.10
N GLU A 252 14.77 -4.10 -5.91
CA GLU A 252 16.15 -4.31 -6.37
C GLU A 252 16.76 -5.55 -5.70
N ASN A 253 16.56 -5.71 -4.39
CA ASN A 253 17.02 -6.88 -3.64
C ASN A 253 16.35 -8.18 -4.11
N LEU A 254 15.05 -8.16 -4.37
CA LEU A 254 14.32 -9.34 -4.90
C LEU A 254 14.79 -9.71 -6.30
N MET A 255 15.33 -8.75 -7.06
CA MET A 255 15.82 -8.98 -8.41
C MET A 255 17.23 -9.57 -8.46
N GLU A 256 18.01 -9.51 -7.38
CA GLU A 256 19.34 -10.14 -7.31
C GLU A 256 19.29 -11.66 -7.48
N ASP A 257 18.19 -12.29 -7.05
CA ASP A 257 17.99 -13.75 -7.15
C ASP A 257 17.71 -14.23 -8.59
N PHE A 258 17.50 -13.30 -9.54
CA PHE A 258 17.24 -13.64 -10.93
C PHE A 258 18.48 -13.47 -11.79
N PRO A 259 18.70 -14.37 -12.77
CA PRO A 259 19.78 -14.21 -13.72
C PRO A 259 19.56 -12.92 -14.50
N LYS A 260 20.52 -11.99 -14.39
CA LYS A 260 20.58 -10.81 -15.26
C LYS A 260 20.89 -11.30 -16.66
N SER A 261 19.86 -11.64 -17.44
CA SER A 261 20.04 -11.83 -18.88
C SER A 261 20.54 -10.50 -19.43
N VAL A 262 21.69 -10.53 -20.09
CA VAL A 262 22.19 -9.39 -20.86
C VAL A 262 21.11 -9.05 -21.87
N CYS A 263 20.35 -7.97 -21.63
CA CYS A 263 19.49 -7.39 -22.65
C CYS A 263 20.41 -6.86 -23.75
N SER A 264 20.62 -7.70 -24.77
CA SER A 264 21.20 -7.31 -26.07
C SER A 264 20.16 -6.59 -26.91
#